data_AF-V3ZIC8-F1
#
_entry.id   AF-V3ZIC8-F1
#
_cell.length_a   1.000
_cell.length_b   1.000
_cell.length_c   1.000
_cell.angle_alpha   90.00
_cell.angle_beta   90.00
_cell.angle_gamma   90.00
#
_symmetry.space_group_name_H-M   'P 1'
#
loop_
_entity.id
_entity.type
_entity.pdbx_description
1 polymer ?
#
loop_
_entity_poly.entity_id
_entity_poly.type
_entity_poly.pdbx_seq_one_letter_code
_entity_poly.pdbx_strand_id
1 'polypeptide(L)'
;MNLGTFLFLLLQAGYQVNGQINSNNAYCPSFAPNKIQCNNDHQVPGLPALSMTVLSNFHTLNKSLLCGQTPKAQFKEAARCLFKSYSHCGDNDFKGLVTKISKFEEAVDLVCSRSDLVDHYASCIGDSVIDCIRNREAREKLTTSDVPSRDEQFNEFVHFYCRKREIEEECIFDDEDVDACSSSSTVPTFRELRLLMKPPACSSSGLMSSITVVIFYALVGLCVH
;
A
#
# COMPACT_ATOMS: atom_id res chain seq x y z
N MET A 1 13.74 -15.76 13.39
CA MET A 1 13.32 -14.76 12.39
C MET A 1 13.74 -13.40 12.94
N ASN A 2 14.50 -12.57 12.22
CA ASN A 2 14.96 -11.28 12.75
C ASN A 2 13.79 -10.29 12.84
N LEU A 3 13.77 -9.45 13.88
CA LEU A 3 12.74 -8.41 14.09
C LEU A 3 12.57 -7.51 12.85
N GLY A 4 13.67 -7.23 12.12
CA GLY A 4 13.64 -6.49 10.86
C GLY A 4 13.00 -7.25 9.68
N THR A 5 13.11 -8.57 9.61
CA THR A 5 12.42 -9.40 8.60
C THR A 5 10.92 -9.51 8.91
N PHE A 6 10.58 -9.50 10.20
CA PHE A 6 9.21 -9.50 10.68
C PHE A 6 8.51 -8.16 10.39
N LEU A 7 9.11 -7.02 10.76
CA LEU A 7 8.61 -5.68 10.40
C LEU A 7 8.47 -5.49 8.87
N PHE A 8 9.39 -6.06 8.09
CA PHE A 8 9.35 -5.99 6.64
C PHE A 8 8.17 -6.77 6.04
N LEU A 9 7.84 -7.95 6.57
CA LEU A 9 6.64 -8.70 6.16
C LEU A 9 5.35 -7.98 6.54
N LEU A 10 5.36 -7.24 7.66
CA LEU A 10 4.20 -6.49 8.17
C LEU A 10 3.85 -5.26 7.35
N LEU A 11 4.87 -4.53 6.90
CA LEU A 11 4.68 -3.32 6.10
C LEU A 11 4.45 -3.67 4.62
N GLN A 12 4.97 -4.80 4.16
CA GLN A 12 4.61 -5.36 2.86
C GLN A 12 3.19 -5.94 2.81
N ALA A 13 2.61 -6.38 3.92
CA ALA A 13 1.16 -6.53 4.01
C ALA A 13 0.52 -5.15 3.82
N GLY A 14 0.80 -4.17 4.67
CA GLY A 14 0.28 -2.80 4.58
C GLY A 14 0.09 -2.21 3.16
N TYR A 15 1.07 -2.25 2.27
CA TYR A 15 1.01 -1.46 1.02
C TYR A 15 0.85 -2.29 -0.27
N GLN A 16 0.17 -3.45 -0.20
CA GLN A 16 0.09 -4.45 -1.29
C GLN A 16 -0.43 -3.91 -2.62
N VAL A 17 -1.27 -2.87 -2.62
CA VAL A 17 -1.90 -2.40 -3.87
C VAL A 17 -0.92 -1.68 -4.79
N ASN A 18 0.07 -0.96 -4.23
CA ASN A 18 0.97 -0.15 -5.02
C ASN A 18 2.11 -0.98 -5.62
N GLY A 19 1.95 -1.43 -6.86
CA GLY A 19 3.09 -1.89 -7.66
C GLY A 19 3.13 -3.35 -8.06
N GLN A 20 2.00 -4.06 -8.07
CA GLN A 20 1.97 -5.49 -8.40
C GLN A 20 1.44 -5.88 -9.79
N ILE A 21 1.36 -4.95 -10.74
CA ILE A 21 1.53 -5.31 -12.16
C ILE A 21 2.82 -6.11 -12.26
N ASN A 22 2.70 -7.35 -12.73
CA ASN A 22 3.81 -8.23 -13.04
C ASN A 22 4.73 -7.52 -14.06
N SER A 23 5.72 -6.80 -13.54
CA SER A 23 6.67 -6.01 -14.32
C SER A 23 7.86 -6.87 -14.78
N ASN A 24 7.71 -8.20 -14.80
CA ASN A 24 8.71 -9.06 -15.39
C ASN A 24 8.98 -8.59 -16.82
N ASN A 25 10.24 -8.68 -17.22
CA ASN A 25 10.73 -8.23 -18.53
C ASN A 25 9.93 -8.80 -19.72
N ALA A 26 9.22 -9.91 -19.53
CA ALA A 26 8.34 -10.50 -20.53
C ALA A 26 7.10 -9.63 -20.87
N TYR A 27 6.50 -8.94 -19.88
CA TYR A 27 5.27 -8.17 -20.08
C TYR A 27 5.47 -6.65 -20.06
N CYS A 28 6.54 -6.15 -19.44
CA CYS A 28 6.98 -4.78 -19.65
C CYS A 28 8.50 -4.68 -19.84
N PRO A 29 9.01 -5.01 -21.04
CA PRO A 29 10.45 -4.98 -21.31
C PRO A 29 11.07 -3.59 -21.15
N SER A 30 10.27 -2.53 -21.30
CA SER A 30 10.72 -1.15 -21.12
C SER A 30 10.77 -0.70 -19.65
N PHE A 31 10.15 -1.43 -18.71
CA PHE A 31 10.15 -1.02 -17.30
C PHE A 31 11.53 -1.09 -16.67
N ALA A 32 12.22 -2.22 -16.82
CA ALA A 32 13.54 -2.43 -16.23
C ALA A 32 14.58 -1.39 -16.68
N PRO A 33 14.77 -1.10 -17.99
CA PRO A 33 15.70 -0.07 -18.42
C PRO A 33 15.27 1.34 -17.97
N ASN A 34 13.97 1.66 -18.01
CA ASN A 34 13.47 2.95 -17.51
C ASN A 34 13.69 3.11 -16.01
N LYS A 35 13.48 2.05 -15.22
CA LYS A 35 13.75 2.06 -13.78
C LYS A 35 15.22 2.35 -13.49
N ILE A 36 16.13 1.73 -14.24
CA ILE A 36 17.57 2.00 -14.12
C ILE A 36 17.85 3.47 -14.46
N GLN A 37 17.31 3.96 -15.58
CA GLN A 37 17.47 5.35 -16.01
C GLN A 37 16.95 6.34 -14.95
N CYS A 38 15.73 6.15 -14.44
CA CYS A 38 15.15 6.99 -13.39
C CYS A 38 16.03 7.04 -12.14
N ASN A 39 16.62 5.92 -11.74
CA ASN A 39 17.52 5.86 -10.58
C ASN A 39 18.86 6.55 -10.83
N ASN A 40 19.38 6.51 -12.06
CA ASN A 40 20.61 7.20 -12.43
C ASN A 40 20.39 8.72 -12.50
N ASP A 41 19.29 9.16 -13.10
CA ASP A 41 18.99 10.57 -13.31
C ASP A 41 18.59 11.31 -12.03
N HIS A 42 18.01 10.58 -11.07
CA HIS A 42 17.42 11.14 -9.86
C HIS A 42 17.87 10.43 -8.58
N GLN A 43 19.14 10.00 -8.54
CA GLN A 43 19.69 9.31 -7.38
C GLN A 43 19.63 10.20 -6.13
N VAL A 44 19.14 9.64 -5.03
CA VAL A 44 19.24 10.25 -3.70
C VAL A 44 20.36 9.55 -2.93
N PRO A 45 21.48 10.22 -2.65
CA PRO A 45 22.61 9.62 -1.94
C PRO A 45 22.20 9.03 -0.59
N GLY A 46 22.63 7.79 -0.34
CA GLY A 46 22.35 7.08 0.92
C GLY A 46 20.96 6.43 1.03
N LEU A 47 20.08 6.64 0.05
CA LEU A 47 18.85 5.84 -0.07
C LEU A 47 19.06 4.63 -0.99
N PRO A 48 18.31 3.53 -0.79
CA PRO A 48 18.33 2.40 -1.72
C PRO A 48 17.82 2.82 -3.11
N ALA A 49 18.23 2.06 -4.13
CA ALA A 49 17.65 2.22 -5.47
C ALA A 49 16.13 2.05 -5.42
N LEU A 50 15.41 2.98 -6.04
CA LEU A 50 13.96 3.02 -6.01
C LEU A 50 13.37 1.92 -6.90
N SER A 51 12.33 1.29 -6.35
CA SER A 51 11.44 0.34 -6.98
C SER A 51 10.02 0.62 -6.50
N MET A 52 9.00 0.04 -7.12
CA MET A 52 7.63 0.22 -6.61
C MET A 52 7.48 -0.26 -5.16
N THR A 53 8.21 -1.30 -4.76
CA THR A 53 8.28 -1.77 -3.35
C THR A 53 8.92 -0.74 -2.42
N VAL A 54 9.95 -0.05 -2.86
CA VAL A 54 10.57 1.03 -2.07
C VAL A 54 9.64 2.23 -1.98
N LEU A 55 8.95 2.58 -3.07
CA LEU A 55 7.97 3.66 -3.08
C LEU A 55 6.77 3.32 -2.18
N SER A 56 6.26 2.09 -2.20
CA SER A 56 5.15 1.69 -1.33
C SER A 56 5.53 1.71 0.16
N ASN A 57 6.82 1.48 0.48
CA ASN A 57 7.35 1.47 1.85
C ASN A 57 8.22 2.69 2.19
N PHE A 58 8.06 3.81 1.47
CA PHE A 58 8.96 4.96 1.63
C PHE A 58 8.95 5.56 3.05
N HIS A 59 7.85 5.37 3.78
CA HIS A 59 7.70 5.78 5.18
C HIS A 59 8.66 5.02 6.12
N THR A 60 9.33 3.96 5.68
CA THR A 60 10.39 3.26 6.44
C THR A 60 11.81 3.73 6.12
N LEU A 61 12.00 4.53 5.07
CA LEU A 61 13.32 5.02 4.67
C LEU A 61 13.89 6.00 5.70
N ASN A 62 15.22 6.11 5.75
CA ASN A 62 15.93 7.06 6.60
C ASN A 62 15.43 8.49 6.35
N LYS A 63 14.67 9.05 7.30
CA LYS A 63 14.00 10.35 7.19
C LYS A 63 14.96 11.52 7.18
N SER A 64 16.07 11.43 7.90
CA SER A 64 17.12 12.45 7.90
C SER A 64 17.73 12.62 6.51
N LEU A 65 17.78 11.54 5.72
CA LEU A 65 18.19 11.59 4.32
C LEU A 65 17.05 12.00 3.39
N LEU A 66 15.88 11.38 3.51
CA LEU A 66 14.73 11.61 2.63
C LEU A 66 14.18 13.05 2.72
N CYS A 67 14.07 13.60 3.92
CA CYS A 67 13.27 14.79 4.18
C CYS A 67 14.05 16.12 4.10
N GLY A 68 15.35 16.07 3.77
CA GLY A 68 16.08 17.25 3.35
C GLY A 68 15.48 17.86 2.08
N GLN A 69 15.54 19.19 1.91
CA GLN A 69 14.89 19.87 0.77
C GLN A 69 15.29 19.28 -0.59
N THR A 70 16.60 19.19 -0.87
CA THR A 70 17.11 18.64 -2.14
C THR A 70 16.83 17.13 -2.28
N PRO A 71 17.16 16.27 -1.29
CA PRO A 71 16.81 14.85 -1.35
C PRO A 71 15.32 14.57 -1.56
N LYS A 72 14.44 15.32 -0.89
CA LYS A 72 12.99 15.16 -1.02
C LYS A 72 12.52 15.47 -2.44
N ALA A 73 13.01 16.55 -3.04
CA ALA A 73 12.69 16.91 -4.41
C ALA A 73 13.19 15.85 -5.41
N GLN A 74 14.43 15.39 -5.25
CA GLN A 74 15.01 14.31 -6.08
C GLN A 74 14.22 13.00 -5.93
N PHE A 75 13.83 12.64 -4.71
CA PHE A 75 13.01 11.46 -4.46
C PHE A 75 11.65 11.55 -5.17
N LYS A 76 10.99 12.71 -5.12
CA LYS A 76 9.72 12.93 -5.82
C LYS A 76 9.86 12.85 -7.34
N GLU A 77 10.93 13.42 -7.92
CA GLU A 77 11.20 13.30 -9.36
C GLU A 77 11.50 11.85 -9.78
N ALA A 78 12.32 11.15 -8.99
CA ALA A 78 12.60 9.74 -9.20
C ALA A 78 11.30 8.89 -9.13
N ALA A 79 10.45 9.15 -8.14
CA ALA A 79 9.15 8.51 -8.01
C ALA A 79 8.27 8.82 -9.22
N ARG A 80 8.16 10.09 -9.64
CA ARG A 80 7.38 10.50 -10.81
C ARG A 80 7.84 9.78 -12.08
N CYS A 81 9.15 9.66 -12.29
CA CYS A 81 9.74 8.90 -13.39
C CYS A 81 9.30 7.42 -13.35
N LEU A 82 9.38 6.78 -12.18
CA LEU A 82 8.97 5.39 -11.98
C LEU A 82 7.47 5.18 -12.16
N PHE A 83 6.62 6.01 -11.55
CA PHE A 83 5.17 5.95 -11.71
C PHE A 83 4.75 6.15 -13.17
N LYS A 84 5.43 7.04 -13.92
CA LYS A 84 5.20 7.23 -15.35
C LYS A 84 5.60 6.00 -16.16
N SER A 85 6.78 5.43 -15.90
CA SER A 85 7.22 4.21 -16.56
C SER A 85 6.27 3.04 -16.28
N TYR A 86 5.89 2.88 -15.01
CA TYR A 86 4.97 1.86 -14.56
C TYR A 86 3.56 2.01 -15.15
N SER A 87 3.05 3.24 -15.20
CA SER A 87 1.74 3.53 -15.82
C SER A 87 1.78 3.37 -17.34
N HIS A 88 2.94 3.48 -17.99
CA HIS A 88 3.07 3.16 -19.41
C HIS A 88 3.05 1.64 -19.66
N CYS A 89 3.53 0.85 -18.70
CA CYS A 89 3.52 -0.61 -18.72
C CYS A 89 2.16 -1.24 -18.38
N GLY A 90 1.38 -0.59 -17.53
CA GLY A 90 0.05 -1.05 -17.18
C GLY A 90 -0.93 -0.84 -18.33
N ASP A 91 -1.70 -1.86 -18.67
CA ASP A 91 -2.90 -1.68 -19.49
C ASP A 91 -3.85 -0.69 -18.78
N ASN A 92 -4.77 -0.05 -19.52
CA ASN A 92 -5.53 1.11 -19.02
C ASN A 92 -6.16 0.89 -17.64
N ASP A 93 -6.69 -0.31 -17.39
CA ASP A 93 -7.35 -0.64 -16.11
C ASP A 93 -6.34 -0.84 -14.97
N PHE A 94 -5.20 -1.48 -15.24
CA PHE A 94 -4.17 -1.78 -14.24
C PHE A 94 -3.46 -0.53 -13.70
N LYS A 95 -3.49 0.59 -14.42
CA LYS A 95 -3.05 1.91 -13.91
C LYS A 95 -3.87 2.35 -12.70
N GLY A 96 -5.12 1.90 -12.58
CA GLY A 96 -6.01 2.19 -11.46
C GLY A 96 -5.60 1.54 -10.13
N LEU A 97 -4.72 0.52 -10.17
CA LEU A 97 -4.16 -0.13 -8.98
C LEU A 97 -2.91 0.59 -8.45
N VAL A 98 -2.54 1.72 -9.05
CA VAL A 98 -1.41 2.53 -8.62
C VAL A 98 -1.92 3.83 -8.03
N THR A 99 -1.36 4.24 -6.90
CA THR A 99 -1.65 5.55 -6.29
C THR A 99 -1.36 6.66 -7.31
N LYS A 100 -2.18 7.72 -7.31
CA LYS A 100 -1.90 8.88 -8.15
C LYS A 100 -0.60 9.54 -7.69
N ILE A 101 0.29 9.87 -8.62
CA ILE A 101 1.59 10.49 -8.28
C ILE A 101 1.44 11.75 -7.42
N SER A 102 0.42 12.59 -7.65
CA SER A 102 0.16 13.77 -6.82
C SER A 102 -0.13 13.39 -5.36
N LYS A 103 -0.90 12.32 -5.14
CA LYS A 103 -1.22 11.83 -3.79
C LYS A 103 -0.01 11.16 -3.13
N PHE A 104 0.83 10.49 -3.91
CA PHE A 104 2.12 9.99 -3.43
C PHE A 104 3.04 11.15 -2.97
N GLU A 105 3.13 12.22 -3.76
CA GLU A 105 3.94 13.39 -3.39
C GLU A 105 3.41 14.11 -2.14
N GLU A 106 2.08 14.19 -1.97
CA GLU A 106 1.42 14.64 -0.73
C GLU A 106 1.77 13.71 0.45
N ALA A 107 1.77 12.39 0.26
CA ALA A 107 2.14 11.43 1.29
C ALA A 107 3.61 11.59 1.73
N VAL A 108 4.52 11.88 0.79
CA VAL A 108 5.92 12.18 1.10
C VAL A 108 6.03 13.43 1.97
N ASP A 109 5.27 14.48 1.66
CA ASP A 109 5.24 15.69 2.49
C ASP A 109 4.67 15.43 3.88
N LEU A 110 3.59 14.64 3.98
CA LEU A 110 3.00 14.26 5.26
C LEU A 110 4.03 13.54 6.14
N VAL A 111 4.67 12.49 5.62
CA VAL A 111 5.71 11.75 6.35
C VAL A 111 6.87 12.64 6.76
N CYS A 112 7.31 13.57 5.90
CA CYS A 112 8.41 14.47 6.24
C CYS A 112 8.01 15.58 7.23
N SER A 113 6.73 15.89 7.37
CA SER A 113 6.23 16.88 8.33
C SER A 113 5.81 16.31 9.68
N ARG A 114 5.54 14.99 9.74
CA ARG A 114 5.01 14.28 10.92
C ARG A 114 5.67 12.90 11.11
N SER A 115 6.98 12.81 10.84
CA SER A 115 7.70 11.53 10.83
C SER A 115 7.61 10.80 12.16
N ASP A 116 7.71 11.55 13.26
CA ASP A 116 7.60 11.05 14.63
C ASP A 116 6.29 10.30 14.87
N LEU A 117 5.18 10.80 14.34
CA LEU A 117 3.87 10.18 14.53
C LEU A 117 3.67 8.96 13.64
N VAL A 118 4.17 9.00 12.39
CA VAL A 118 4.11 7.83 11.50
C VAL A 118 4.95 6.68 12.06
N ASP A 119 6.16 6.99 12.54
CA ASP A 119 7.07 6.01 13.14
C ASP A 119 6.51 5.46 14.46
N HIS A 120 5.94 6.33 15.31
CA HIS A 120 5.27 5.90 16.55
C HIS A 120 4.10 4.95 16.26
N TYR A 121 3.24 5.26 15.28
CA TYR A 121 2.14 4.36 14.90
C TYR A 121 2.66 3.00 14.46
N ALA A 122 3.66 2.99 13.57
CA ALA A 122 4.23 1.74 13.06
C ALA A 122 4.86 0.90 14.19
N SER A 123 5.39 1.55 15.23
CA SER A 123 5.91 0.85 16.41
C SER A 123 4.84 0.25 17.32
N CYS A 124 3.59 0.72 17.21
CA CYS A 124 2.46 0.17 17.95
C CYS A 124 1.86 -1.09 17.31
N ILE A 125 2.25 -1.44 16.08
CA ILE A 125 1.77 -2.65 15.40
C ILE A 125 2.49 -3.87 16.00
N GLY A 126 1.77 -4.63 16.81
CA GLY A 126 2.24 -5.86 17.47
C GLY A 126 1.69 -7.14 16.87
N ASP A 127 2.01 -8.29 17.49
CA ASP A 127 1.70 -9.65 17.03
C ASP A 127 0.20 -9.91 16.78
N SER A 128 -0.67 -9.28 17.56
CA SER A 128 -2.14 -9.38 17.44
C SER A 128 -2.64 -8.96 16.04
N VAL A 129 -2.20 -7.79 15.56
CA VAL A 129 -2.52 -7.25 14.23
C VAL A 129 -2.06 -8.21 13.14
N ILE A 130 -0.89 -8.82 13.32
CA ILE A 130 -0.25 -9.75 12.36
C ILE A 130 -1.10 -10.99 12.20
N ASP A 131 -1.47 -11.59 13.33
CA ASP A 131 -2.27 -12.79 13.35
C ASP A 131 -3.68 -12.50 12.82
N CYS A 132 -4.24 -11.32 13.10
CA CYS A 132 -5.48 -10.87 12.49
C CYS A 132 -5.38 -10.87 10.95
N ILE A 133 -4.37 -10.18 10.39
CA ILE A 133 -4.16 -10.08 8.93
C ILE A 133 -3.99 -11.47 8.32
N ARG A 134 -3.06 -12.28 8.86
CA ARG A 134 -2.76 -13.61 8.31
C ARG A 134 -3.99 -14.53 8.34
N ASN A 135 -4.75 -14.52 9.43
CA ASN A 135 -5.94 -15.35 9.57
C ASN A 135 -7.06 -14.88 8.64
N ARG A 136 -7.24 -13.56 8.46
CA ARG A 136 -8.21 -13.00 7.50
C ARG A 136 -7.83 -13.32 6.07
N GLU A 137 -6.58 -13.08 5.66
CA GLU A 137 -6.08 -13.43 4.33
C GLU A 137 -6.25 -14.92 4.02
N ALA A 138 -5.91 -15.80 4.96
CA ALA A 138 -6.06 -17.25 4.78
C ALA A 138 -7.53 -17.67 4.63
N ARG A 139 -8.45 -17.09 5.41
CA ARG A 139 -9.89 -17.37 5.30
C ARG A 139 -10.49 -16.88 4.00
N GLU A 140 -10.03 -15.73 3.51
CA GLU A 140 -10.52 -15.09 2.28
C GLU A 140 -9.78 -15.55 1.02
N LYS A 141 -8.82 -16.49 1.13
CA LYS A 141 -7.98 -17.00 0.02
C LYS A 141 -7.23 -15.87 -0.71
N LEU A 142 -6.61 -15.00 0.09
CA LEU A 142 -5.82 -13.85 -0.37
C LEU A 142 -4.33 -14.03 -0.03
N THR A 143 -3.87 -15.27 0.07
CA THR A 143 -2.47 -15.55 0.44
C THR A 143 -1.55 -15.40 -0.76
N THR A 144 -0.23 -15.46 -0.55
CA THR A 144 0.76 -15.33 -1.64
C THR A 144 0.59 -16.41 -2.73
N SER A 145 0.02 -17.57 -2.42
CA SER A 145 -0.28 -18.61 -3.41
C SER A 145 -1.52 -18.31 -4.26
N ASP A 146 -2.34 -17.33 -3.86
CA ASP A 146 -3.60 -16.96 -4.50
C ASP A 146 -3.47 -15.66 -5.33
N VAL A 147 -2.24 -15.17 -5.55
CA VAL A 147 -2.00 -13.97 -6.36
C VAL A 147 -2.48 -14.21 -7.80
N PRO A 148 -3.40 -13.39 -8.34
CA PRO A 148 -3.98 -13.61 -9.65
C PRO A 148 -2.93 -13.52 -10.76
N SER A 149 -3.02 -14.40 -11.77
CA SER A 149 -2.19 -14.32 -12.97
C SER A 149 -2.60 -13.14 -13.84
N ARG A 150 -1.66 -12.52 -14.59
CA ARG A 150 -1.97 -11.40 -15.51
C ARG A 150 -2.96 -11.80 -16.61
N ASP A 151 -3.11 -13.09 -16.87
CA ASP A 151 -4.07 -13.63 -17.83
C ASP A 151 -5.52 -13.64 -17.30
N GLU A 152 -5.73 -13.35 -16.02
CA GLU A 152 -7.04 -13.25 -15.37
C GLU A 152 -7.68 -11.87 -15.55
N GLN A 153 -8.97 -11.77 -15.20
CA GLN A 153 -9.72 -10.52 -15.30
C GLN A 153 -9.18 -9.46 -14.33
N PHE A 154 -9.15 -8.21 -14.76
CA PHE A 154 -8.73 -7.07 -13.92
C PHE A 154 -9.48 -7.01 -12.57
N ASN A 155 -10.74 -7.42 -12.52
CA ASN A 155 -11.52 -7.45 -11.28
C ASN A 155 -10.95 -8.40 -10.23
N GLU A 156 -10.30 -9.49 -10.63
CA GLU A 156 -9.62 -10.41 -9.68
C GLU A 156 -8.42 -9.72 -9.04
N PHE A 157 -7.67 -8.91 -9.79
CA PHE A 157 -6.58 -8.08 -9.26
C PHE A 157 -7.10 -7.02 -8.29
N VAL A 158 -8.17 -6.33 -8.67
CA VAL A 158 -8.81 -5.33 -7.80
C VAL A 158 -9.30 -5.98 -6.51
N HIS A 159 -10.02 -7.10 -6.61
CA HIS A 159 -10.47 -7.84 -5.44
C HIS A 159 -9.28 -8.26 -4.57
N PHE A 160 -8.29 -8.96 -5.14
CA PHE A 160 -7.13 -9.45 -4.39
C PHE A 160 -6.40 -8.31 -3.67
N TYR A 161 -5.95 -7.28 -4.39
CA TYR A 161 -5.13 -6.24 -3.78
C TYR A 161 -5.92 -5.30 -2.88
N CYS A 162 -7.09 -4.85 -3.32
CA CYS A 162 -7.88 -3.91 -2.52
C CYS A 162 -8.44 -4.59 -1.27
N ARG A 163 -8.82 -5.87 -1.33
CA ARG A 163 -9.35 -6.56 -0.15
C ARG A 163 -8.28 -6.83 0.89
N LYS A 164 -7.07 -7.20 0.50
CA LYS A 164 -5.93 -7.32 1.43
C LYS A 164 -5.67 -6.03 2.19
N ARG A 165 -5.68 -4.92 1.46
CA ARG A 165 -5.55 -3.59 2.05
C ARG A 165 -6.67 -3.26 3.04
N GLU A 166 -7.91 -3.60 2.71
CA GLU A 166 -9.05 -3.41 3.62
C GLU A 166 -8.91 -4.28 4.88
N ILE A 167 -8.50 -5.55 4.74
CA ILE A 167 -8.20 -6.44 5.86
C ILE A 167 -7.15 -5.83 6.78
N GLU A 168 -6.09 -5.25 6.22
CA GLU A 168 -5.07 -4.58 7.02
C GLU A 168 -5.62 -3.36 7.74
N GLU A 169 -6.41 -2.51 7.06
CA GLU A 169 -7.03 -1.35 7.68
C GLU A 169 -7.97 -1.77 8.82
N GLU A 170 -8.79 -2.79 8.62
CA GLU A 170 -9.64 -3.41 9.66
C GLU A 170 -8.79 -3.91 10.84
N CYS A 171 -7.79 -4.77 10.58
CA CYS A 171 -6.95 -5.34 11.65
C CYS A 171 -6.07 -4.32 12.37
N ILE A 172 -5.68 -3.22 11.72
CA ILE A 172 -4.82 -2.18 12.31
C ILE A 172 -5.66 -1.19 13.14
N PHE A 173 -6.85 -0.81 12.66
CA PHE A 173 -7.66 0.23 13.30
C PHE A 173 -8.69 -0.31 14.30
N ASP A 174 -8.95 -1.61 14.30
CA ASP A 174 -9.85 -2.26 15.26
C ASP A 174 -9.08 -2.99 16.38
N ASP A 175 -7.74 -2.87 16.43
CA ASP A 175 -6.89 -3.51 17.44
C ASP A 175 -6.72 -2.62 18.68
N GLU A 176 -7.17 -3.13 19.83
CA GLU A 176 -7.16 -2.40 21.10
C GLU A 176 -5.74 -2.08 21.61
N ASP A 177 -4.74 -2.91 21.28
CA ASP A 177 -3.35 -2.69 21.70
C ASP A 177 -2.72 -1.54 20.89
N VAL A 178 -3.06 -1.42 19.61
CA VAL A 178 -2.67 -0.27 18.77
C VAL A 178 -3.30 1.02 19.28
N ASP A 179 -4.59 0.99 19.60
CA ASP A 179 -5.31 2.14 20.16
C ASP A 179 -4.75 2.56 21.53
N ALA A 180 -4.39 1.59 22.38
CA ALA A 180 -3.79 1.87 23.68
C ALA A 180 -2.34 2.41 23.58
N CYS A 181 -1.57 1.99 22.57
CA CYS A 181 -0.18 2.41 22.36
C CYS A 181 -0.06 3.78 21.66
N SER A 182 -1.00 4.09 20.78
CA SER A 182 -0.92 5.28 19.93
C SER A 182 -1.36 6.56 20.66
N SER A 183 -0.80 7.71 20.28
CA SER A 183 -1.33 8.99 20.76
C SER A 183 -2.56 9.41 19.94
N SER A 184 -3.41 10.28 20.49
CA SER A 184 -4.59 10.82 19.79
C SER A 184 -4.27 11.49 18.45
N SER A 185 -3.03 11.97 18.28
CA SER A 185 -2.57 12.61 17.04
C SER A 185 -1.93 11.64 16.04
N THR A 186 -1.60 10.42 16.49
CA THR A 186 -0.87 9.41 15.72
C THR A 186 -1.79 8.64 14.77
N VAL A 187 -2.91 8.11 15.28
CA VAL A 187 -3.87 7.35 14.46
C VAL A 187 -4.41 8.16 13.28
N PRO A 188 -4.84 9.44 13.45
CA PRO A 188 -5.34 10.24 12.34
C PRO A 188 -4.27 10.49 11.26
N THR A 189 -3.03 10.78 11.65
CA THR A 189 -1.92 11.00 10.69
C THR A 189 -1.59 9.72 9.92
N PHE A 190 -1.57 8.57 10.58
CA PHE A 190 -1.36 7.30 9.88
C PHE A 190 -2.52 6.98 8.92
N ARG A 191 -3.77 7.18 9.37
CA ARG A 191 -4.95 7.01 8.51
C ARG A 191 -4.92 7.94 7.29
N GLU A 192 -4.50 9.20 7.47
CA GLU A 192 -4.32 10.13 6.36
C GLU A 192 -3.25 9.66 5.37
N LEU A 193 -2.10 9.18 5.87
CA LEU A 193 -1.06 8.58 5.03
C LEU A 193 -1.60 7.40 4.22
N ARG A 194 -2.39 6.51 4.86
CA ARG A 194 -3.06 5.40 4.17
C ARG A 194 -3.97 5.94 3.07
N LEU A 195 -4.86 6.88 3.37
CA LEU A 195 -5.79 7.45 2.40
C LEU A 195 -5.09 8.08 1.19
N LEU A 196 -4.00 8.82 1.40
CA LEU A 196 -3.19 9.38 0.32
C LEU A 196 -2.58 8.27 -0.56
N MET A 197 -2.15 7.17 0.06
CA MET A 197 -1.55 6.02 -0.61
C MET A 197 -2.59 5.02 -1.15
N LYS A 198 -3.88 5.37 -1.20
CA LYS A 198 -4.96 4.50 -1.69
C LYS A 198 -5.07 4.58 -3.22
N PRO A 199 -4.98 3.45 -3.94
CA PRO A 199 -5.18 3.47 -5.38
C PRO A 199 -6.63 3.74 -5.79
N PRO A 200 -6.85 4.40 -6.94
CA PRO A 200 -8.19 4.72 -7.43
C PRO A 200 -9.13 3.53 -7.54
N ALA A 201 -8.65 2.37 -8.02
CA ALA A 201 -9.48 1.16 -8.19
C ALA A 201 -10.00 0.59 -6.86
N CYS A 202 -9.33 0.87 -5.74
CA CYS A 202 -9.77 0.46 -4.41
C CYS A 202 -10.80 1.41 -3.77
N SER A 203 -11.16 2.49 -4.45
CA SER A 203 -12.15 3.45 -3.93
C SER A 203 -13.59 2.97 -4.15
N SER A 204 -13.80 2.07 -5.12
CA SER A 204 -15.09 1.45 -5.44
C SER A 204 -15.35 0.11 -4.72
N SER A 205 -14.32 -0.53 -4.17
CA SER A 205 -14.39 -1.88 -3.58
C SER A 205 -15.20 -1.94 -2.27
N GLY A 206 -15.15 -0.88 -1.46
CA GLY A 206 -15.90 -0.80 -0.19
C GLY A 206 -17.43 -0.78 -0.35
N LEU A 207 -17.94 -0.52 -1.55
CA LEU A 207 -19.37 -0.61 -1.86
C LEU A 207 -19.83 -2.06 -2.04
N MET A 208 -18.96 -3.00 -2.41
CA MET A 208 -19.38 -4.39 -2.64
C MET A 208 -19.51 -5.20 -1.34
N SER A 209 -18.69 -4.95 -0.32
CA SER A 209 -18.83 -5.64 0.98
C SER A 209 -20.03 -5.15 1.81
N SER A 210 -20.42 -3.88 1.66
CA SER A 210 -21.57 -3.31 2.38
C SER A 210 -22.92 -3.68 1.76
N ILE A 211 -22.98 -3.91 0.44
CA ILE A 211 -24.20 -4.38 -0.23
C ILE A 211 -24.55 -5.81 0.19
N THR A 212 -23.57 -6.70 0.39
CA THR A 212 -23.82 -8.09 0.79
C THR A 212 -24.42 -8.19 2.20
N VAL A 213 -23.98 -7.34 3.14
CA VAL A 213 -24.53 -7.30 4.51
C VAL A 213 -25.95 -6.75 4.52
N VAL A 214 -26.23 -5.67 3.77
CA VAL A 214 -27.59 -5.09 3.70
C VAL A 214 -28.58 -6.05 3.03
N ILE A 215 -28.16 -6.79 1.99
CA ILE A 215 -29.01 -7.82 1.35
C ILE A 215 -29.28 -8.99 2.31
N PHE A 216 -28.29 -9.41 3.12
CA PHE A 216 -28.51 -10.49 4.10
C PHE A 216 -29.50 -10.10 5.20
N TYR A 217 -29.41 -8.88 5.75
CA TYR A 217 -30.39 -8.40 6.72
C TYR A 217 -31.80 -8.20 6.11
N ALA A 218 -31.89 -7.76 4.85
CA ALA A 218 -33.17 -7.65 4.15
C ALA A 218 -33.81 -9.02 3.90
N LEU A 219 -33.02 -10.04 3.52
CA LEU A 219 -33.52 -11.39 3.26
C LEU A 219 -33.91 -12.15 4.55
N VAL A 220 -33.18 -11.96 5.64
CA VAL A 220 -33.56 -12.55 6.95
C VAL A 220 -34.79 -11.86 7.52
N GLY A 221 -34.96 -10.54 7.32
CA GLY A 221 -36.16 -9.81 7.72
C GLY A 221 -37.43 -10.23 6.98
N LEU A 222 -37.31 -10.65 5.70
CA LEU A 222 -38.44 -11.11 4.87
C LEU A 222 -38.88 -12.55 5.14
N CYS A 223 -38.04 -13.38 5.78
CA CYS A 223 -38.38 -14.76 6.15
C CYS A 223 -39.03 -14.90 7.54
N VAL A 224 -39.21 -13.79 8.28
CA VAL A 224 -39.76 -13.77 9.64
C VAL A 224 -41.18 -13.15 9.69
N HIS A 225 -41.87 -13.02 8.55
CA HIS A 225 -43.29 -12.64 8.49
C HIS A 225 -44.09 -13.64 7.66
#